data_AF-A0A1F9CLX0-F1
#
_entry.id   AF-A0A1F9CLX0-F1
#
_cell.length_a   1.000
_cell.length_b   1.000
_cell.length_c   1.000
_cell.angle_alpha   90.00
_cell.angle_beta   90.00
_cell.angle_gamma   90.00
#
_symmetry.space_group_name_H-M   'P 1'
#
loop_
_entity.id
_entity.type
_entity.pdbx_description
1 polymer ?
#
loop_
_entity_poly.entity_id
_entity_poly.type
_entity_poly.pdbx_seq_one_letter_code
_entity_poly.pdbx_strand_id
1 'polypeptide(L)'
;MSMMERKQEEGFPKLFLAYFNASTTIQGNFINYARQPGQEDYVRVAMDAIIDVMDLSGLAFLFSELDGTHFEKIVECVWDLHFQRFTDKAAIVRALYASIDSKLSLPLFSPSAMQRQAWGRRLVRAMVDRGIIVDWHLDPSRGRRRARPHPSAVIESVLVSFGHPMQAPHEYFAAIYIARRVEANGIDLPRGVETCRKGIERARQRQVRFDIETE
;
A
#
# COMPACT_ATOMS: atom_id res chain seq x y z
N MET A 1 -15.98 -17.47 5.69
CA MET A 1 -16.43 -16.17 5.20
C MET A 1 -17.86 -15.92 5.65
N SER A 2 -18.02 -15.02 6.63
CA SER A 2 -19.31 -14.59 7.17
C SER A 2 -20.15 -13.86 6.12
N MET A 3 -21.48 -13.91 6.25
CA MET A 3 -22.41 -13.19 5.36
C MET A 3 -22.16 -11.66 5.37
N MET A 4 -21.58 -11.14 6.44
CA MET A 4 -21.22 -9.73 6.61
C MET A 4 -19.90 -9.37 5.87
N GLU A 5 -18.96 -10.30 5.77
CA GLU A 5 -17.72 -10.15 4.98
C GLU A 5 -18.04 -10.15 3.48
N ARG A 6 -18.96 -11.00 3.02
CA ARG A 6 -19.45 -11.01 1.62
C ARG A 6 -20.07 -9.68 1.19
N LYS A 7 -20.91 -9.07 2.02
CA LYS A 7 -21.54 -7.78 1.70
C LYS A 7 -20.54 -6.62 1.62
N GLN A 8 -19.47 -6.68 2.42
CA GLN A 8 -18.41 -5.67 2.36
C GLN A 8 -17.57 -5.82 1.08
N GLU A 9 -17.36 -7.04 0.61
CA GLU A 9 -16.71 -7.29 -0.69
C GLU A 9 -17.51 -6.77 -1.88
N GLU A 10 -18.82 -6.98 -1.90
CA GLU A 10 -19.70 -6.52 -2.98
C GLU A 10 -19.73 -4.98 -3.11
N GLY A 11 -19.59 -4.25 -2.00
CA GLY A 11 -19.60 -2.78 -1.98
C GLY A 11 -18.26 -2.13 -2.34
N PHE A 12 -17.15 -2.85 -2.19
CA PHE A 12 -15.80 -2.30 -2.39
C PHE A 12 -15.56 -1.76 -3.80
N PRO A 13 -15.88 -2.45 -4.92
CA PRO A 13 -15.58 -1.94 -6.26
C PRO A 13 -16.20 -0.57 -6.53
N LYS A 14 -17.46 -0.37 -6.12
CA LYS A 14 -18.16 0.92 -6.29
C LYS A 14 -17.51 2.02 -5.47
N LEU A 15 -17.17 1.73 -4.21
CA LEU A 15 -16.55 2.69 -3.31
C LEU A 15 -15.13 3.07 -3.77
N PHE A 16 -14.32 2.08 -4.11
CA PHE A 16 -12.95 2.29 -4.59
C PHE A 16 -12.94 3.09 -5.88
N LEU A 17 -13.77 2.75 -6.86
CA LEU A 17 -13.86 3.50 -8.12
C LEU A 17 -14.30 4.96 -7.90
N ALA A 18 -15.29 5.19 -7.03
CA ALA A 18 -15.72 6.55 -6.68
C ALA A 18 -14.58 7.36 -6.05
N TYR A 19 -13.85 6.77 -5.10
CA TYR A 19 -12.72 7.42 -4.45
C TYR A 19 -11.57 7.68 -5.42
N PHE A 20 -11.25 6.70 -6.26
CA PHE A 20 -10.20 6.79 -7.29
C PHE A 20 -10.49 7.94 -8.25
N ASN A 21 -11.72 8.02 -8.78
CA ASN A 21 -12.12 9.08 -9.70
C ASN A 21 -12.09 10.46 -9.03
N ALA A 22 -12.57 10.56 -7.78
CA ALA A 22 -12.52 11.82 -7.04
C ALA A 22 -11.08 12.31 -6.83
N SER A 23 -10.20 11.42 -6.37
CA SER A 23 -8.81 11.76 -6.07
C SER A 23 -7.99 12.10 -7.31
N THR A 24 -8.17 11.37 -8.41
CA THR A 24 -7.51 11.68 -9.69
C THR A 24 -8.03 12.98 -10.31
N THR A 25 -9.32 13.29 -10.13
CA THR A 25 -9.88 14.60 -10.52
C THR A 25 -9.27 15.73 -9.70
N ILE A 26 -9.19 15.56 -8.38
CA ILE A 26 -8.54 16.52 -7.46
C ILE A 26 -7.08 16.75 -7.87
N GLN A 27 -6.33 15.66 -8.11
CA GLN A 27 -4.95 15.73 -8.57
C GLN A 27 -4.83 16.54 -9.87
N GLY A 28 -5.65 16.24 -10.88
CA GLY A 28 -5.65 16.97 -12.15
C GLY A 28 -5.94 18.46 -11.98
N ASN A 29 -6.92 18.81 -11.15
CA ASN A 29 -7.27 20.21 -10.88
C ASN A 29 -6.13 20.96 -10.19
N PHE A 30 -5.51 20.38 -9.16
CA PHE A 30 -4.41 21.02 -8.43
C PHE A 30 -3.12 21.11 -9.26
N ILE A 31 -2.84 20.15 -10.15
CA ILE A 31 -1.75 20.28 -11.13
C ILE A 31 -2.02 21.46 -12.08
N ASN A 32 -3.26 21.65 -12.52
CA ASN A 32 -3.61 22.78 -13.38
C ASN A 32 -3.48 24.13 -12.64
N TYR A 33 -3.88 24.20 -11.37
CA TYR A 33 -3.65 25.39 -10.55
C TYR A 33 -2.17 25.67 -10.33
N ALA A 34 -1.36 24.65 -10.09
CA ALA A 34 0.08 24.78 -9.88
C ALA A 34 0.86 25.32 -11.09
N ARG A 35 0.26 25.33 -12.29
CA ARG A 35 0.85 25.97 -13.49
C ARG A 35 0.70 27.49 -13.50
N GLN A 36 -0.09 28.05 -12.59
CA GLN A 36 -0.28 29.49 -12.47
C GLN A 36 0.89 30.10 -11.67
N PRO A 37 1.36 31.31 -12.00
CA PRO A 37 2.46 31.95 -11.28
C PRO A 37 2.17 32.08 -9.78
N GLY A 38 3.09 31.63 -8.93
CA GLY A 38 2.98 31.76 -7.47
C GLY A 38 2.05 30.74 -6.80
N GLN A 39 1.67 29.67 -7.51
CA GLN A 39 0.76 28.63 -7.03
C GLN A 39 1.42 27.24 -6.96
N GLU A 40 2.76 27.19 -6.96
CA GLU A 40 3.56 25.96 -7.04
C GLU A 40 3.29 25.00 -5.87
N ASP A 41 2.86 25.53 -4.72
CA ASP A 41 2.53 24.73 -3.54
C ASP A 41 1.36 23.76 -3.75
N TYR A 42 0.47 24.02 -4.73
CA TYR A 42 -0.63 23.09 -5.05
C TYR A 42 -0.14 21.75 -5.61
N VAL A 43 1.11 21.65 -6.09
CA VAL A 43 1.71 20.36 -6.44
C VAL A 43 1.69 19.42 -5.24
N ARG A 44 1.94 19.93 -4.03
CA ARG A 44 1.94 19.09 -2.82
C ARG A 44 0.55 18.55 -2.51
N VAL A 45 -0.50 19.34 -2.73
CA VAL A 45 -1.89 18.90 -2.56
C VAL A 45 -2.24 17.81 -3.58
N ALA A 46 -1.82 17.98 -4.84
CA ALA A 46 -2.00 16.96 -5.86
C ALA A 46 -1.25 15.65 -5.53
N MET A 47 -0.02 15.76 -5.01
CA MET A 47 0.76 14.62 -4.53
C MET A 47 0.09 13.93 -3.33
N ASP A 48 -0.47 14.70 -2.38
CA ASP A 48 -1.16 14.15 -1.22
C ASP A 48 -2.38 13.32 -1.63
N ALA A 49 -3.16 13.82 -2.59
CA ALA A 49 -4.35 13.14 -3.12
C ALA A 49 -4.01 11.82 -3.85
N ILE A 50 -2.92 11.78 -4.63
CA ILE A 50 -2.54 10.53 -5.31
C ILE A 50 -1.98 9.50 -4.33
N ILE A 51 -1.27 9.93 -3.28
CA ILE A 51 -0.80 9.04 -2.22
C ILE A 51 -1.97 8.41 -1.48
N ASP A 52 -3.07 9.14 -1.24
CA ASP A 52 -4.27 8.56 -0.62
C ASP A 52 -4.83 7.38 -1.42
N VAL A 53 -4.89 7.52 -2.75
CA VAL A 53 -5.32 6.43 -3.65
C VAL A 53 -4.36 5.26 -3.58
N MET A 54 -3.05 5.53 -3.59
CA MET A 54 -2.03 4.49 -3.49
C MET A 54 -2.06 3.78 -2.14
N ASP A 55 -2.38 4.48 -1.05
CA ASP A 55 -2.52 3.90 0.28
C ASP A 55 -3.74 2.98 0.37
N LEU A 56 -4.89 3.42 -0.13
CA LEU A 56 -6.07 2.54 -0.23
C LEU A 56 -5.81 1.33 -1.12
N SER A 57 -5.08 1.53 -2.22
CA SER A 57 -4.66 0.44 -3.11
C SER A 57 -3.75 -0.54 -2.35
N GLY A 58 -2.79 -0.04 -1.58
CA GLY A 58 -1.91 -0.87 -0.76
C GLY A 58 -2.66 -1.65 0.31
N LEU A 59 -3.60 -1.00 1.00
CA LEU A 59 -4.45 -1.65 2.00
C LEU A 59 -5.29 -2.76 1.37
N ALA A 60 -5.88 -2.53 0.20
CA ALA A 60 -6.63 -3.55 -0.53
C ALA A 60 -5.76 -4.79 -0.81
N PHE A 61 -4.54 -4.60 -1.31
CA PHE A 61 -3.59 -5.70 -1.51
C PHE A 61 -3.27 -6.42 -0.19
N LEU A 62 -2.99 -5.67 0.87
CA LEU A 62 -2.70 -6.26 2.18
C LEU A 62 -3.89 -7.04 2.75
N PHE A 63 -5.12 -6.54 2.60
CA PHE A 63 -6.31 -7.26 3.04
C PHE A 63 -6.59 -8.51 2.20
N SER A 64 -6.34 -8.47 0.89
CA SER A 64 -6.41 -9.66 0.05
C SER A 64 -5.44 -10.76 0.50
N GLU A 65 -4.21 -10.38 0.85
CA GLU A 65 -3.20 -11.30 1.38
C GLU A 65 -3.51 -11.80 2.79
N LEU A 66 -4.25 -11.00 3.58
CA LEU A 66 -4.62 -11.28 4.96
C LEU A 66 -5.84 -12.20 5.07
N ASP A 67 -6.84 -11.98 4.22
CA ASP A 67 -8.17 -12.58 4.32
C ASP A 67 -8.53 -13.48 3.13
N GLY A 68 -7.69 -13.50 2.07
CA GLY A 68 -7.99 -14.22 0.84
C GLY A 68 -9.10 -13.58 0.00
N THR A 69 -9.36 -12.28 0.19
CA THR A 69 -10.35 -11.52 -0.61
C THR A 69 -9.82 -11.25 -2.03
N HIS A 70 -10.63 -10.58 -2.85
CA HIS A 70 -10.29 -10.20 -4.23
C HIS A 70 -10.18 -8.68 -4.45
N PHE A 71 -9.87 -7.92 -3.40
CA PHE A 71 -9.74 -6.46 -3.50
C PHE A 71 -8.61 -6.03 -4.43
N GLU A 72 -7.49 -6.75 -4.42
CA GLU A 72 -6.34 -6.56 -5.29
C GLU A 72 -6.74 -6.55 -6.77
N LYS A 73 -7.56 -7.52 -7.22
CA LYS A 73 -7.98 -7.61 -8.64
C LYS A 73 -8.80 -6.41 -9.08
N ILE A 74 -9.63 -5.88 -8.18
CA ILE A 74 -10.44 -4.69 -8.43
C ILE A 74 -9.52 -3.48 -8.58
N VAL A 75 -8.55 -3.34 -7.67
CA VAL A 75 -7.55 -2.26 -7.71
C VAL A 75 -6.71 -2.33 -8.98
N GLU A 76 -6.19 -3.51 -9.34
CA GLU A 76 -5.42 -3.75 -10.57
C GLU A 76 -6.21 -3.32 -11.81
N CYS A 77 -7.46 -3.76 -11.92
CA CYS A 77 -8.34 -3.41 -13.05
C CYS A 77 -8.52 -1.89 -13.19
N VAL A 78 -8.78 -1.19 -12.09
CA VAL A 78 -8.98 0.27 -12.12
C VAL A 78 -7.69 1.00 -12.49
N TRP A 79 -6.54 0.60 -11.92
CA TRP A 79 -5.26 1.20 -12.27
C TRP A 79 -4.85 0.89 -13.72
N ASP A 80 -5.09 -0.32 -14.22
CA ASP A 80 -4.80 -0.69 -15.61
C ASP A 80 -5.59 0.19 -16.58
N LEU A 81 -6.89 0.38 -16.33
CA LEU A 81 -7.73 1.30 -17.09
C LEU A 81 -7.24 2.75 -17.00
N HIS A 82 -6.73 3.16 -15.84
CA HIS A 82 -6.14 4.49 -15.67
C HIS A 82 -4.86 4.65 -16.50
N PHE A 83 -3.92 3.70 -16.44
CA PHE A 83 -2.69 3.71 -17.22
C PHE A 83 -2.94 3.70 -18.73
N GLN A 84 -4.00 3.01 -19.20
CA GLN A 84 -4.38 3.00 -20.62
C GLN A 84 -4.75 4.38 -21.17
N ARG A 85 -5.11 5.35 -20.32
CA ARG A 85 -5.46 6.72 -20.75
C ARG A 85 -4.25 7.57 -21.09
N PHE A 86 -3.03 7.13 -20.76
CA PHE A 86 -1.82 7.90 -20.97
C PHE A 86 -0.97 7.34 -22.10
N THR A 87 -0.50 8.23 -22.98
CA THR A 87 0.45 7.88 -24.04
C THR A 87 1.83 7.59 -23.46
N ASP A 88 2.34 8.44 -22.57
CA ASP A 88 3.60 8.22 -21.84
C ASP A 88 3.31 7.64 -20.45
N LYS A 89 3.13 6.32 -20.40
CA LYS A 89 2.91 5.58 -19.16
C LYS A 89 4.13 5.57 -18.24
N ALA A 90 5.35 5.67 -18.79
CA ALA A 90 6.57 5.73 -18.00
C ALA A 90 6.67 7.05 -17.24
N ALA A 91 6.18 8.16 -17.80
CA ALA A 91 6.05 9.42 -17.08
C ALA A 91 5.09 9.32 -15.88
N ILE A 92 4.01 8.55 -16.01
CA ILE A 92 3.09 8.31 -14.88
C ILE A 92 3.79 7.51 -13.79
N VAL A 93 4.55 6.46 -14.12
CA VAL A 93 5.35 5.72 -13.13
C VAL A 93 6.33 6.65 -12.41
N ARG A 94 7.07 7.49 -13.15
CA ARG A 94 7.97 8.50 -12.57
C ARG A 94 7.24 9.46 -11.63
N ALA A 95 6.05 9.93 -12.00
CA ALA A 95 5.25 10.85 -11.18
C ALA A 95 4.76 10.18 -9.89
N LEU A 96 4.33 8.92 -9.95
CA LEU A 96 3.91 8.14 -8.77
C LEU A 96 5.10 7.92 -7.83
N TYR A 97 6.26 7.51 -8.35
CA TYR A 97 7.47 7.34 -7.54
C TYR A 97 7.96 8.64 -6.93
N ALA A 98 7.94 9.74 -7.68
CA ALA A 98 8.28 11.06 -7.16
C ALA A 98 7.36 11.48 -6.00
N SER A 99 6.08 11.11 -6.05
CA SER A 99 5.12 11.37 -4.96
C SER A 99 5.47 10.56 -3.70
N ILE A 100 5.89 9.30 -3.85
CA ILE A 100 6.35 8.46 -2.73
C ILE A 100 7.61 9.07 -2.09
N ASP A 101 8.63 9.43 -2.89
CA ASP A 101 9.88 10.00 -2.35
C ASP A 101 9.65 11.37 -1.69
N SER A 102 8.69 12.13 -2.21
CA SER A 102 8.35 13.45 -1.68
C SER A 102 7.47 13.40 -0.42
N LYS A 103 7.06 12.22 0.07
CA LYS A 103 6.10 12.11 1.18
C LYS A 103 6.51 12.85 2.46
N LEU A 104 7.82 12.93 2.73
CA LEU A 104 8.34 13.63 3.92
C LEU A 104 8.25 15.15 3.79
N SER A 105 8.06 15.67 2.57
CA SER A 105 7.84 17.08 2.30
C SER A 105 6.36 17.48 2.31
N LEU A 106 5.45 16.50 2.46
CA LEU A 106 4.02 16.76 2.52
C LEU A 106 3.60 17.25 3.92
N PRO A 107 2.49 17.99 4.03
CA PRO A 107 2.02 18.49 5.31
C PRO A 107 1.69 17.33 6.26
N LEU A 108 2.47 17.20 7.34
CA LEU A 108 2.34 16.13 8.34
C LEU A 108 0.97 16.09 9.03
N PHE A 109 0.29 17.24 9.10
CA PHE A 109 -1.02 17.41 9.74
C PHE A 109 -2.14 17.70 8.74
N SER A 110 -2.00 17.28 7.47
CA SER A 110 -3.12 17.37 6.53
C SER A 110 -4.25 16.41 6.95
N PRO A 111 -5.52 16.73 6.61
CA PRO A 111 -6.63 15.78 6.81
C PRO A 111 -6.36 14.41 6.18
N SER A 112 -5.71 14.39 5.01
CA SER A 112 -5.27 13.16 4.32
C SER A 112 -4.23 12.40 5.14
N ALA A 113 -3.21 13.05 5.68
CA ALA A 113 -2.22 12.42 6.56
C ALA A 113 -2.85 11.79 7.81
N MET A 114 -3.79 12.49 8.46
CA MET A 114 -4.53 11.95 9.60
C MET A 114 -5.37 10.73 9.24
N GLN A 115 -6.00 10.76 8.05
CA GLN A 115 -6.81 9.65 7.54
C GLN A 115 -5.95 8.42 7.22
N ARG A 116 -4.79 8.60 6.58
CA ARG A 116 -3.83 7.51 6.33
C ARG A 116 -3.35 6.87 7.62
N GLN A 117 -3.06 7.68 8.64
CA GLN A 117 -2.71 7.16 9.96
C GLN A 117 -3.86 6.34 10.58
N ALA A 118 -5.11 6.79 10.40
CA ALA A 118 -6.29 6.05 10.86
C ALA A 118 -6.45 4.70 10.13
N TRP A 119 -6.18 4.64 8.83
CA TRP A 119 -6.18 3.39 8.08
C TRP A 119 -5.07 2.44 8.52
N GLY A 120 -3.86 2.96 8.73
CA GLY A 120 -2.75 2.17 9.29
C GLY A 120 -3.12 1.53 10.63
N ARG A 121 -3.72 2.30 11.55
CA ARG A 121 -4.23 1.75 12.83
C ARG A 121 -5.29 0.66 12.64
N ARG A 122 -6.17 0.78 11.63
CA ARG A 122 -7.17 -0.25 11.32
C ARG A 122 -6.54 -1.53 10.79
N LEU A 123 -5.53 -1.43 9.93
CA LEU A 123 -4.76 -2.60 9.48
C LEU A 123 -4.11 -3.32 10.67
N VAL A 124 -3.46 -2.58 11.56
CA VAL A 124 -2.84 -3.15 12.77
C VAL A 124 -3.88 -3.89 13.61
N ARG A 125 -5.03 -3.25 13.88
CA ARG A 125 -6.12 -3.89 14.62
C ARG A 125 -6.61 -5.16 13.91
N ALA A 126 -6.81 -5.11 12.61
CA ALA A 126 -7.23 -6.26 11.81
C ALA A 126 -6.26 -7.45 11.92
N MET A 127 -4.95 -7.19 11.92
CA MET A 127 -3.93 -8.21 12.12
C MET A 127 -3.94 -8.77 13.56
N VAL A 128 -4.14 -7.93 14.58
CA VAL A 128 -4.31 -8.38 15.98
C VAL A 128 -5.55 -9.27 16.13
N ASP A 129 -6.69 -8.84 15.58
CA ASP A 129 -7.97 -9.57 15.65
C ASP A 129 -7.88 -10.97 14.99
N ARG A 130 -6.96 -11.13 14.03
CA ARG A 130 -6.66 -12.41 13.35
C ARG A 130 -5.59 -13.25 14.06
N GLY A 131 -5.10 -12.80 15.21
CA GLY A 131 -4.07 -13.48 15.98
C GLY A 131 -2.69 -13.46 15.32
N ILE A 132 -2.47 -12.58 14.34
CA ILE A 132 -1.22 -12.48 13.57
C ILE A 132 -0.19 -11.64 14.32
N ILE A 133 -0.64 -10.60 15.02
CA ILE A 133 0.19 -9.81 15.92
C ILE A 133 -0.16 -10.22 17.34
N VAL A 134 0.78 -10.88 18.01
CA VAL A 134 0.78 -10.98 19.47
C VAL A 134 1.40 -9.70 19.97
N ASP A 135 0.66 -8.96 20.78
CA ASP A 135 1.11 -7.69 21.35
C ASP A 135 2.44 -7.94 22.07
N TRP A 136 3.56 -7.56 21.44
CA TRP A 136 4.91 -7.85 21.92
C TRP A 136 5.17 -7.22 23.29
N HIS A 137 4.35 -6.24 23.67
CA HIS A 137 4.36 -5.58 24.97
C HIS A 137 3.56 -6.33 26.06
N LEU A 138 2.64 -7.24 25.70
CA LEU A 138 1.78 -7.95 26.67
C LEU A 138 2.26 -9.35 27.06
N ASP A 139 3.20 -9.96 26.34
CA ASP A 139 3.74 -11.28 26.71
C ASP A 139 5.25 -11.41 26.46
N PRO A 140 6.10 -10.83 27.34
CA PRO A 140 7.55 -11.02 27.31
C PRO A 140 7.97 -12.48 27.59
N SER A 141 7.06 -13.30 28.14
CA SER A 141 7.27 -14.66 28.59
C SER A 141 7.11 -15.73 27.51
N ARG A 142 6.43 -15.44 26.38
CA ARG A 142 6.48 -16.26 25.16
C ARG A 142 7.79 -16.02 24.42
N GLY A 143 8.89 -16.40 25.06
CA GLY A 143 10.21 -16.36 24.44
C GLY A 143 10.20 -17.09 23.11
N ARG A 144 10.72 -16.43 22.06
CA ARG A 144 11.33 -16.95 20.81
C ARG A 144 10.91 -18.32 20.26
N ARG A 145 9.72 -18.86 20.55
CA ARG A 145 9.17 -19.95 19.76
C ARG A 145 8.88 -19.31 18.42
N ARG A 146 9.63 -19.72 17.39
CA ARG A 146 9.36 -19.37 15.99
C ARG A 146 7.89 -19.70 15.76
N ALA A 147 7.02 -18.69 15.87
CA ALA A 147 5.66 -18.82 15.40
C ALA A 147 5.77 -19.20 13.92
N ARG A 148 4.92 -20.14 13.49
CA ARG A 148 4.89 -20.53 12.09
C ARG A 148 4.76 -19.25 11.25
N PRO A 149 5.62 -19.02 10.25
CA PRO A 149 5.51 -17.86 9.38
C PRO A 149 4.09 -17.77 8.79
N HIS A 150 3.56 -16.55 8.65
CA HIS A 150 2.27 -16.41 7.96
C HIS A 150 2.39 -16.94 6.52
N PRO A 151 1.38 -17.61 5.94
CA PRO A 151 1.47 -18.17 4.58
C PRO A 151 1.76 -17.11 3.51
N SER A 152 1.22 -15.89 3.67
CA SER A 152 1.56 -14.76 2.80
C SER A 152 2.90 -14.14 3.21
N ALA A 153 3.86 -14.16 2.28
CA ALA A 153 5.14 -13.47 2.43
C ALA A 153 5.00 -11.95 2.52
N VAL A 154 3.91 -11.40 1.96
CA VAL A 154 3.61 -9.96 2.06
C VAL A 154 3.28 -9.62 3.50
N ILE A 155 2.34 -10.33 4.12
CA ILE A 155 1.97 -10.14 5.53
C ILE A 155 3.17 -10.37 6.46
N GLU A 156 3.95 -11.42 6.19
CA GLU A 156 5.17 -11.73 6.95
C GLU A 156 6.22 -10.61 6.85
N SER A 157 6.32 -9.91 5.71
CA SER A 157 7.22 -8.76 5.56
C SER A 157 6.76 -7.52 6.32
N VAL A 158 5.43 -7.34 6.46
CA VAL A 158 4.83 -6.31 7.31
C VAL A 158 5.13 -6.60 8.78
N LEU A 159 4.99 -7.85 9.21
CA LEU A 159 5.25 -8.29 10.59
C LEU A 159 6.67 -8.03 11.06
N VAL A 160 7.67 -8.32 10.22
CA VAL A 160 9.08 -8.06 10.57
C VAL A 160 9.38 -6.57 10.69
N SER A 161 8.60 -5.73 10.02
CA SER A 161 8.71 -4.28 10.10
C SER A 161 7.85 -3.66 11.20
N PHE A 162 7.11 -4.49 11.96
CA PHE A 162 6.21 -4.05 13.00
C PHE A 162 6.97 -3.44 14.19
N GLY A 163 6.56 -2.26 14.66
CA GLY A 163 7.24 -1.50 15.73
C GLY A 163 8.25 -0.45 15.24
N HIS A 164 8.63 -0.48 13.97
CA HIS A 164 9.24 0.66 13.28
C HIS A 164 8.16 1.54 12.64
N PRO A 165 8.44 2.79 12.21
CA PRO A 165 7.50 3.54 11.37
C PRO A 165 7.11 2.62 10.23
N MET A 166 5.85 2.14 10.25
CA MET A 166 5.42 1.10 9.32
C MET A 166 5.69 1.58 7.91
N GLN A 167 6.28 0.70 7.10
CA GLN A 167 6.27 0.89 5.66
C GLN A 167 4.82 1.16 5.24
N ALA A 168 4.64 2.25 4.52
CA ALA A 168 3.30 2.75 4.26
C ALA A 168 2.60 1.87 3.22
N PRO A 169 1.27 1.72 3.28
CA PRO A 169 0.56 0.88 2.31
C PRO A 169 0.86 1.23 0.84
N HIS A 170 1.01 2.50 0.49
CA HIS A 170 1.41 2.93 -0.86
C HIS A 170 2.76 2.37 -1.32
N GLU A 171 3.70 2.11 -0.41
CA GLU A 171 5.00 1.51 -0.74
C GLU A 171 4.83 0.03 -1.10
N TYR A 172 3.96 -0.68 -0.38
CA TYR A 172 3.58 -2.07 -0.71
C TYR A 172 2.84 -2.14 -2.05
N PHE A 173 1.88 -1.24 -2.28
CA PHE A 173 1.21 -1.14 -3.57
C PHE A 173 2.21 -0.94 -4.71
N ALA A 174 3.12 0.02 -4.56
CA ALA A 174 4.14 0.28 -5.56
C ALA A 174 5.10 -0.90 -5.76
N ALA A 175 5.45 -1.64 -4.70
CA ALA A 175 6.33 -2.80 -4.78
C ALA A 175 5.67 -4.02 -5.44
N ILE A 176 4.36 -4.21 -5.22
CA ILE A 176 3.64 -5.39 -5.70
C ILE A 176 3.06 -5.17 -7.09
N TYR A 177 2.56 -3.96 -7.38
CA TYR A 177 1.88 -3.65 -8.62
C TYR A 177 2.76 -2.80 -9.54
N ILE A 178 3.09 -1.55 -9.14
CA ILE A 178 3.76 -0.59 -10.05
C ILE A 178 5.12 -1.12 -10.52
N ALA A 179 5.94 -1.67 -9.63
CA ALA A 179 7.28 -2.16 -9.94
C ALA A 179 7.29 -3.42 -10.84
N ARG A 180 6.15 -4.09 -11.02
CA ARG A 180 6.02 -5.24 -11.94
C ARG A 180 5.60 -4.84 -13.34
N ARG A 181 5.19 -3.58 -13.52
CA ARG A 181 4.77 -3.06 -14.81
C ARG A 181 5.97 -2.93 -15.74
N VAL A 182 5.78 -3.22 -17.02
CA VAL A 182 6.83 -3.04 -18.05
C VAL A 182 7.27 -1.59 -18.15
N GLU A 183 6.38 -0.65 -17.83
CA GLU A 183 6.65 0.78 -17.87
C GLU A 183 7.54 1.27 -16.72
N ALA A 184 7.78 0.44 -15.70
CA ALA A 184 8.72 0.72 -14.61
C ALA A 184 10.16 0.32 -14.93
N ASN A 185 10.41 -0.36 -16.05
CA ASN A 185 11.75 -0.82 -16.42
C ASN A 185 12.70 0.37 -16.63
N GLY A 186 13.83 0.34 -15.94
CA GLY A 186 14.85 1.40 -16.01
C GLY A 186 14.52 2.67 -15.21
N ILE A 187 13.42 2.68 -14.44
CA ILE A 187 13.11 3.76 -13.49
C ILE A 187 13.58 3.32 -12.10
N ASP A 188 14.36 4.19 -11.44
CA ASP A 188 14.84 3.93 -10.08
C ASP A 188 13.67 3.81 -9.10
N LEU A 189 13.74 2.80 -8.24
CA LEU A 189 12.73 2.56 -7.22
C LEU A 189 12.94 3.51 -6.04
N PRO A 190 11.86 4.13 -5.53
CA PRO A 190 11.90 4.81 -4.24
C PRO A 190 12.44 3.89 -3.15
N ARG A 191 13.25 4.44 -2.23
CA ARG A 191 13.91 3.63 -1.18
C ARG A 191 12.91 2.80 -0.35
N GLY A 192 11.74 3.38 -0.06
CA GLY A 192 10.67 2.69 0.64
C GLY A 192 10.15 1.47 -0.11
N VAL A 193 9.86 1.64 -1.41
CA VAL A 193 9.40 0.59 -2.32
C VAL A 193 10.44 -0.53 -2.46
N GLU A 194 11.71 -0.16 -2.60
CA GLU A 194 12.80 -1.13 -2.65
C GLU A 194 12.91 -1.94 -1.34
N THR A 195 12.72 -1.28 -0.20
CA THR A 195 12.75 -1.93 1.11
C THR A 195 11.58 -2.89 1.27
N CYS A 196 10.36 -2.52 0.86
CA CYS A 196 9.20 -3.43 0.82
C CYS A 196 9.51 -4.65 -0.05
N ARG A 197 10.00 -4.45 -1.28
CA ARG A 197 10.32 -5.55 -2.20
C ARG A 197 11.34 -6.53 -1.62
N LYS A 198 12.43 -6.01 -1.04
CA LYS A 198 13.46 -6.82 -0.35
C LYS A 198 12.87 -7.53 0.88
N GLY A 199 11.96 -6.89 1.61
CA GLY A 199 11.26 -7.46 2.76
C GLY A 199 10.41 -8.68 2.37
N ILE A 200 9.59 -8.54 1.33
CA ILE A 200 8.75 -9.61 0.77
C ILE A 200 9.63 -10.80 0.33
N GLU A 201 10.73 -10.53 -0.37
CA GLU A 201 11.63 -11.59 -0.85
C GLU A 201 12.30 -12.35 0.30
N ARG A 202 12.77 -11.65 1.33
CA ARG A 202 13.30 -12.29 2.55
C ARG A 202 12.25 -13.13 3.26
N ALA A 203 11.00 -12.68 3.29
CA ALA A 203 9.91 -13.44 3.89
C ALA A 203 9.64 -14.74 3.13
N ARG A 204 9.60 -14.72 1.79
CA ARG A 204 9.49 -15.93 0.97
C ARG A 204 10.61 -16.92 1.25
N GLN A 205 11.85 -16.45 1.32
CA GLN A 205 13.00 -17.30 1.62
C GLN A 205 12.91 -17.95 3.01
N ARG A 206 12.37 -17.23 4.01
CA ARG A 206 12.13 -17.81 5.35
C ARG A 206 11.06 -18.90 5.33
N GLN A 207 9.98 -18.70 4.58
CA GLN A 207 8.92 -19.70 4.43
C GLN A 207 9.47 -21.00 3.82
N VAL A 208 10.18 -20.89 2.69
CA VAL A 208 10.81 -22.04 2.03
C VAL A 208 11.75 -22.79 2.98
N ARG A 209 12.57 -22.08 3.76
CA ARG A 209 13.45 -22.72 4.76
C ARG A 209 12.66 -23.41 5.87
N PHE A 210 11.58 -22.80 6.34
CA PHE A 210 10.74 -23.40 7.38
C PHE A 210 10.10 -24.70 6.89
N ASP A 211 9.58 -24.71 5.65
CA ASP A 211 8.95 -25.89 5.07
C ASP A 211 9.94 -27.06 4.96
N ILE A 212 11.18 -26.81 4.48
CA ILE A 212 12.27 -27.80 4.41
C ILE A 212 12.68 -28.32 5.80
N GLU A 213 12.66 -27.48 6.83
CA GLU A 213 13.02 -27.87 8.21
C GLU A 213 11.91 -28.70 8.91
N THR A 214 10.71 -28.75 8.34
CA THR A 214 9.53 -29.42 8.94
C THR A 214 9.04 -30.67 8.20
N GLU A 215 9.62 -31.00 7.05
CA GLU A 215 9.46 -32.29 6.34
C GLU A 215 10.46 -33.34 6.85
#